data_AF-A0A2P6QTU9-F1
#
_entry.id   AF-A0A2P6QTU9-F1
#
_cell.length_a   1.000
_cell.length_b   1.000
_cell.length_c   1.000
_cell.angle_alpha   90.00
_cell.angle_beta   90.00
_cell.angle_gamma   90.00
#
_symmetry.space_group_name_H-M   'P 1'
#
loop_
_entity.id
_entity.type
_entity.pdbx_description
1 polymer ?
#
loop_
_entity_poly.entity_id
_entity_poly.type
_entity_poly.pdbx_seq_one_letter_code
_entity_poly.pdbx_strand_id
1 'polypeptide(L)'
;MAPEYHHHPHADAACGPPQVDDFGAIRNTKQTQTQTQRRTVDYTGSVVRYTQNRKWSSSDPLPAAACSDNPFAAQFVHSCTNYRARPSSINRVLWTPSGRRLITGSQKGEAHDHAIWCMAWSFDDEDWISGDDGGTIRYWKSNMNNVLVNESAHQESVRDLSFCRSNLKFCSCSDDATVKIWDFERCQQEQTLTVHGWNVKSVDWHPTKSLIASGGKDSVVKLWDARSGRELCSFYDHKNGVHSVKWNRNGNWLLTASKDQVIKLYDLRAMKELESFCGHRNQVTALAWHPLSEEYFVSGSSDGSILHWLVGHETPQVEIPNAHSNSYNNSVWDLQWHPIGHMICSGSNDRTTKFWCRTGDKSKISQNQSIGNQNSAFACHMNSNFPFPFHGPPTIAT
;
A
#
# COMPACT_ATOMS: atom_id res chain seq x y z
N MET A 1 -57.80 19.49 39.14
CA MET A 1 -57.27 18.66 38.04
C MET A 1 -56.01 19.33 37.53
N ALA A 2 -54.87 18.67 37.65
CA ALA A 2 -53.58 19.10 37.11
C ALA A 2 -53.01 17.92 36.30
N PRO A 3 -52.43 18.15 35.10
CA PRO A 3 -51.76 17.11 34.33
C PRO A 3 -50.28 16.95 34.73
N GLU A 4 -49.72 15.79 34.41
CA GLU A 4 -48.49 15.26 35.03
C GLU A 4 -47.18 15.73 34.38
N TYR A 5 -46.13 15.84 35.20
CA TYR A 5 -44.74 15.82 34.74
C TYR A 5 -44.15 14.43 35.00
N HIS A 6 -43.93 13.65 33.94
CA HIS A 6 -43.23 12.36 34.05
C HIS A 6 -41.72 12.57 34.17
N HIS A 7 -41.16 12.32 35.36
CA HIS A 7 -39.73 12.10 35.52
C HIS A 7 -39.38 10.63 35.24
N HIS A 8 -38.51 10.38 34.26
CA HIS A 8 -37.87 9.09 34.09
C HIS A 8 -36.76 8.91 35.14
N PRO A 9 -36.75 7.82 35.94
CA PRO A 9 -35.63 7.50 36.82
C PRO A 9 -34.48 6.86 36.05
N HIS A 10 -33.25 7.10 36.51
CA HIS A 10 -32.05 6.43 36.01
C HIS A 10 -32.14 4.90 36.21
N ALA A 11 -31.80 4.14 35.17
CA ALA A 11 -31.64 2.70 35.25
C ALA A 11 -30.16 2.35 35.47
N ASP A 12 -29.74 2.24 36.73
CA ASP A 12 -28.45 1.64 37.07
C ASP A 12 -28.47 0.13 36.77
N ALA A 13 -27.58 -0.32 35.90
CA ALA A 13 -27.42 -1.74 35.59
C ALA A 13 -26.84 -2.47 36.81
N ALA A 14 -27.60 -3.44 37.34
CA ALA A 14 -27.28 -4.13 38.58
C ALA A 14 -25.92 -4.84 38.52
N CYS A 15 -24.97 -4.37 39.34
CA CYS A 15 -23.77 -5.11 39.67
C CYS A 15 -24.13 -6.11 40.79
N GLY A 16 -24.01 -7.41 40.51
CA GLY A 16 -24.27 -8.45 41.52
C GLY A 16 -23.30 -8.35 42.71
N PRO A 17 -23.70 -8.78 43.93
CA PRO A 17 -22.84 -8.70 45.09
C PRO A 17 -21.57 -9.54 44.91
N PRO A 18 -20.41 -9.09 45.44
CA PRO A 18 -19.16 -9.84 45.32
C PRO A 18 -19.28 -11.19 46.03
N GLN A 19 -18.73 -12.25 45.44
CA GLN A 19 -18.63 -13.54 46.09
C GLN A 19 -17.63 -13.45 47.26
N VAL A 20 -18.08 -13.87 48.44
CA VAL A 20 -17.31 -13.89 49.68
C VAL A 20 -17.19 -15.35 50.13
N ASP A 21 -15.97 -15.84 50.31
CA ASP A 21 -15.73 -17.16 50.90
C ASP A 21 -16.03 -17.11 52.43
N ASP A 22 -16.32 -18.25 53.07
CA ASP A 22 -16.80 -18.37 54.48
C ASP A 22 -15.93 -17.72 55.59
N PHE A 23 -14.76 -17.18 55.24
CA PHE A 23 -13.88 -16.43 56.14
C PHE A 23 -13.85 -14.91 55.88
N GLY A 24 -14.81 -14.37 55.11
CA GLY A 24 -15.03 -12.91 54.99
C GLY A 24 -14.02 -12.15 54.12
N ALA A 25 -13.15 -12.84 53.38
CA ALA A 25 -12.14 -12.22 52.53
C ALA A 25 -12.70 -11.88 51.13
N ILE A 26 -12.75 -10.59 50.78
CA ILE A 26 -13.10 -10.13 49.43
C ILE A 26 -11.97 -10.50 48.47
N ARG A 27 -12.19 -11.48 47.58
CA ARG A 27 -11.27 -11.78 46.48
C ARG A 27 -11.33 -10.71 45.40
N ASN A 28 -10.60 -9.62 45.61
CA ASN A 28 -10.20 -8.73 44.52
C ASN A 28 -9.26 -9.49 43.58
N THR A 29 -9.84 -10.14 42.56
CA THR A 29 -9.11 -10.70 41.43
C THR A 29 -8.47 -9.56 40.66
N LYS A 30 -7.26 -9.16 41.06
CA LYS A 30 -6.38 -8.33 40.24
C LYS A 30 -6.18 -9.06 38.92
N GLN A 31 -6.89 -8.64 37.88
CA GLN A 31 -6.53 -8.93 36.51
C GLN A 31 -5.18 -8.24 36.27
N THR A 32 -4.09 -8.98 36.52
CA THR A 32 -2.77 -8.63 36.02
C THR A 32 -2.84 -8.65 34.51
N GLN A 33 -3.16 -7.51 33.92
CA GLN A 33 -3.09 -7.31 32.48
C GLN A 33 -1.63 -7.54 32.07
N THR A 34 -1.35 -8.74 31.57
CA THR A 34 -0.03 -9.11 31.10
C THR A 34 0.35 -8.15 29.99
N GLN A 35 1.43 -7.40 30.19
CA GLN A 35 1.87 -6.39 29.23
C GLN A 35 2.43 -7.09 27.99
N THR A 36 1.55 -7.45 27.07
CA THR A 36 1.90 -8.19 25.86
C THR A 36 2.83 -7.33 24.99
N GLN A 37 4.10 -7.71 24.93
CA GLN A 37 5.08 -7.10 24.04
C GLN A 37 4.59 -7.28 22.59
N ARG A 38 4.27 -6.18 21.93
CA ARG A 38 3.88 -6.16 20.53
C ARG A 38 5.14 -6.21 19.67
N ARG A 39 5.09 -6.89 18.51
CA ARG A 39 6.14 -6.74 17.49
C ARG A 39 6.13 -5.29 17.01
N THR A 40 7.26 -4.62 17.15
CA THR A 40 7.48 -3.25 16.69
C THR A 40 8.61 -3.22 15.67
N VAL A 41 8.47 -2.35 14.68
CA VAL A 41 9.55 -2.01 13.75
C VAL A 41 9.79 -0.53 13.96
N ASP A 42 10.93 -0.20 14.55
CA ASP A 42 11.30 1.16 14.90
C ASP A 42 12.39 1.67 13.96
N TYR A 43 12.06 2.69 13.18
CA TYR A 43 13.00 3.34 12.27
C TYR A 43 13.87 4.41 12.96
N THR A 44 13.52 4.87 14.16
CA THR A 44 14.24 5.96 14.85
C THR A 44 15.69 5.59 15.11
N GLY A 45 15.97 4.37 15.58
CA GLY A 45 17.34 3.89 15.79
C GLY A 45 18.19 3.85 14.51
N SER A 46 17.57 3.54 13.36
CA SER A 46 18.23 3.59 12.05
C SER A 46 18.49 5.03 11.59
N VAL A 47 17.53 5.95 11.81
CA VAL A 47 17.70 7.38 11.52
C VAL A 47 18.76 8.03 12.41
N VAL A 48 18.85 7.65 13.68
CA VAL A 48 19.90 8.13 14.60
C VAL A 48 21.27 7.64 14.15
N ARG A 49 21.42 6.36 13.76
CA ARG A 49 22.68 5.87 13.18
C ARG A 49 23.04 6.57 11.87
N TYR A 50 22.06 6.84 11.00
CA TYR A 50 22.27 7.56 9.76
C TYR A 50 22.75 9.01 10.00
N THR A 51 22.06 9.76 10.86
CA THR A 51 22.42 11.14 11.21
C THR A 51 23.72 11.24 12.01
N GLN A 52 24.08 10.19 12.74
CA GLN A 52 25.43 9.98 13.25
C GLN A 52 26.42 9.83 12.09
N ASN A 53 26.36 8.75 11.30
CA ASN A 53 27.32 8.45 10.23
C ASN A 53 27.53 9.62 9.24
N ARG A 54 26.47 10.37 8.92
CA ARG A 54 26.55 11.56 8.05
C ARG A 54 27.49 12.66 8.57
N LYS A 55 27.74 12.76 9.88
CA LYS A 55 28.69 13.74 10.45
C LYS A 55 30.15 13.44 10.13
N TRP A 56 30.47 12.18 9.82
CA TRP A 56 31.84 11.72 9.58
C TRP A 56 32.08 11.24 8.14
N SER A 57 31.02 11.09 7.34
CA SER A 57 31.09 10.78 5.91
C SER A 57 31.11 12.06 5.07
N SER A 58 32.14 12.24 4.24
CA SER A 58 32.21 13.37 3.29
C SER A 58 31.32 13.18 2.05
N SER A 59 30.88 11.95 1.79
CA SER A 59 29.85 11.65 0.79
C SER A 59 28.50 11.50 1.48
N ASP A 60 27.46 12.13 0.94
CA ASP A 60 26.08 11.94 1.40
C ASP A 60 25.63 10.50 1.08
N PRO A 61 25.47 9.60 2.08
CA PRO A 61 24.86 8.31 1.82
C PRO A 61 23.36 8.55 1.69
N LEU A 62 22.74 8.14 0.59
CA LEU A 62 21.27 8.08 0.54
C LEU A 62 20.76 7.22 1.72
N PRO A 63 19.55 7.46 2.28
CA PRO A 63 19.02 6.59 3.34
C PRO A 63 18.81 5.13 2.93
N ALA A 64 18.87 4.83 1.63
CA ALA A 64 19.04 3.48 1.09
C ALA A 64 20.49 2.99 1.21
N ALA A 65 21.48 3.78 0.78
CA ALA A 65 22.91 3.48 0.91
C ALA A 65 23.42 3.42 2.36
N ALA A 66 22.70 4.02 3.32
CA ALA A 66 22.95 3.89 4.76
C ALA A 66 22.72 2.47 5.32
N CYS A 67 22.18 1.56 4.51
CA CYS A 67 21.97 0.16 4.84
C CYS A 67 22.42 -0.71 3.65
N SER A 68 23.74 -0.90 3.54
CA SER A 68 24.43 -1.55 2.42
C SER A 68 23.95 -2.97 2.09
N ASP A 69 23.35 -3.65 3.06
CA ASP A 69 23.28 -5.11 3.04
C ASP A 69 21.95 -5.65 2.49
N ASN A 70 20.84 -4.88 2.57
CA ASN A 70 19.59 -5.22 1.88
C ASN A 70 18.56 -4.05 1.82
N PRO A 71 18.22 -3.51 0.64
CA PRO A 71 17.13 -2.52 0.48
C PRO A 71 15.72 -3.15 0.39
N PHE A 72 15.61 -4.46 0.19
CA PHE A 72 14.37 -5.14 -0.18
C PHE A 72 13.47 -5.43 1.02
N ALA A 73 12.21 -4.98 0.95
CA ALA A 73 11.26 -5.00 2.06
C ALA A 73 10.44 -6.30 2.10
N ALA A 74 11.10 -7.45 2.14
CA ALA A 74 10.47 -8.77 1.97
C ALA A 74 10.16 -9.52 3.27
N GLN A 75 10.61 -9.04 4.44
CA GLN A 75 10.39 -9.73 5.70
C GLN A 75 8.98 -9.45 6.23
N PHE A 76 8.14 -10.49 6.35
CA PHE A 76 6.83 -10.40 6.98
C PHE A 76 6.94 -10.01 8.48
N VAL A 77 6.15 -9.04 8.91
CA VAL A 77 6.14 -8.54 10.29
C VAL A 77 4.81 -8.80 10.98
N HIS A 78 3.71 -8.34 10.39
CA HIS A 78 2.39 -8.37 10.98
C HIS A 78 1.29 -8.38 9.91
N SER A 79 0.12 -8.90 10.29
CA SER A 79 -1.10 -8.89 9.48
C SER A 79 -2.22 -8.27 10.32
N CYS A 80 -2.80 -7.19 9.83
CA CYS A 80 -3.98 -6.55 10.41
C CYS A 80 -5.24 -7.07 9.71
N THR A 81 -6.30 -7.29 10.49
CA THR A 81 -7.63 -7.67 10.01
C THR A 81 -8.68 -6.88 10.80
N ASN A 82 -9.72 -6.41 10.11
CA ASN A 82 -10.77 -5.64 10.77
C ASN A 82 -11.66 -6.58 11.61
N TYR A 83 -11.65 -6.39 12.94
CA TYR A 83 -12.49 -7.13 13.89
C TYR A 83 -13.94 -6.65 13.82
N ARG A 84 -14.63 -6.98 12.72
CA ARG A 84 -16.07 -6.77 12.52
C ARG A 84 -16.69 -8.08 12.04
N ALA A 85 -17.96 -8.31 12.38
CA ALA A 85 -18.66 -9.60 12.22
C ALA A 85 -18.67 -10.20 10.80
N ARG A 86 -18.35 -9.41 9.76
CA ARG A 86 -17.85 -9.91 8.48
C ARG A 86 -16.70 -9.02 8.01
N PRO A 87 -15.43 -9.48 7.98
CA PRO A 87 -14.34 -8.71 7.40
C PRO A 87 -14.53 -8.52 5.88
N SER A 88 -14.07 -7.38 5.36
CA SER A 88 -14.21 -6.96 3.96
C SER A 88 -12.86 -6.93 3.24
N SER A 89 -12.87 -7.04 1.90
CA SER A 89 -11.68 -6.81 1.09
C SER A 89 -11.18 -5.37 1.27
N ILE A 90 -9.86 -5.21 1.15
CA ILE A 90 -9.17 -3.93 1.34
C ILE A 90 -8.67 -3.49 -0.03
N ASN A 91 -9.27 -2.42 -0.54
CA ASN A 91 -9.10 -1.96 -1.92
C ASN A 91 -7.98 -0.93 -2.05
N ARG A 92 -7.76 -0.14 -0.98
CA ARG A 92 -6.74 0.90 -0.90
C ARG A 92 -6.11 1.00 0.49
N VAL A 93 -4.86 1.42 0.52
CA VAL A 93 -4.01 1.48 1.71
C VAL A 93 -3.15 2.75 1.62
N LEU A 94 -3.35 3.68 2.55
CA LEU A 94 -2.71 4.99 2.49
C LEU A 94 -2.05 5.33 3.84
N TRP A 95 -0.72 5.51 3.82
CA TRP A 95 -0.01 6.07 4.97
C TRP A 95 -0.35 7.55 5.14
N THR A 96 -0.51 8.00 6.38
CA THR A 96 -0.39 9.44 6.69
C THR A 96 1.01 9.91 6.27
N PRO A 97 1.19 11.13 5.73
CA PRO A 97 2.49 11.61 5.27
C PRO A 97 3.58 11.65 6.35
N SER A 98 3.19 11.87 7.61
CA SER A 98 4.07 11.75 8.79
C SER A 98 4.54 10.31 9.12
N GLY A 99 4.02 9.30 8.42
CA GLY A 99 4.24 7.87 8.71
C GLY A 99 3.56 7.34 9.98
N ARG A 100 2.87 8.19 10.75
CA ARG A 100 2.34 7.85 12.08
C ARG A 100 1.21 6.81 12.06
N ARG A 101 0.35 6.83 11.03
CA ARG A 101 -0.82 5.94 10.92
C ARG A 101 -0.99 5.45 9.48
N LEU A 102 -1.73 4.36 9.36
CA LEU A 102 -2.20 3.82 8.10
C LEU A 102 -3.73 3.90 8.05
N ILE A 103 -4.26 4.34 6.91
CA ILE A 103 -5.69 4.38 6.58
C ILE A 103 -5.96 3.27 5.58
N THR A 104 -7.01 2.49 5.79
CA THR A 104 -7.38 1.36 4.91
C THR A 104 -8.79 1.54 4.36
N GLY A 105 -8.91 1.73 3.04
CA GLY A 105 -10.18 1.78 2.33
C GLY A 105 -10.71 0.36 2.12
N SER A 106 -11.89 0.06 2.67
CA SER A 106 -12.51 -1.26 2.56
C SER A 106 -13.76 -1.26 1.67
N GLN A 107 -14.07 -2.43 1.11
CA GLN A 107 -15.26 -2.66 0.27
C GLN A 107 -16.60 -2.36 0.96
N LYS A 108 -16.61 -2.22 2.29
CA LYS A 108 -17.83 -1.97 3.06
C LYS A 108 -18.20 -0.50 3.22
N GLY A 109 -17.32 0.43 2.85
CA GLY A 109 -17.55 1.85 3.12
C GLY A 109 -17.64 2.13 4.62
N GLU A 110 -16.52 2.17 5.34
CA GLU A 110 -16.58 2.53 6.77
C GLU A 110 -16.78 4.03 7.00
N ALA A 111 -16.55 4.83 5.95
CA ALA A 111 -16.64 6.29 5.92
C ALA A 111 -17.47 6.82 4.72
N HIS A 112 -18.03 5.89 3.93
CA HIS A 112 -18.81 6.12 2.69
C HIS A 112 -19.93 5.09 2.64
N ASP A 113 -21.00 5.37 1.92
CA ASP A 113 -22.13 4.43 1.79
C ASP A 113 -21.81 3.29 0.81
N HIS A 114 -20.79 3.48 -0.03
CA HIS A 114 -20.26 2.53 -1.00
C HIS A 114 -18.79 2.13 -0.73
N ALA A 115 -18.30 1.14 -1.47
CA ALA A 115 -16.93 0.67 -1.38
C ALA A 115 -15.92 1.79 -1.70
N ILE A 116 -14.93 1.99 -0.84
CA ILE A 116 -13.86 2.96 -1.10
C ILE A 116 -12.88 2.35 -2.10
N TRP A 117 -12.61 3.04 -3.21
CA TRP A 117 -11.74 2.56 -4.29
C TRP A 117 -10.48 3.40 -4.49
N CYS A 118 -10.46 4.64 -4.02
CA CYS A 118 -9.33 5.55 -4.17
C CYS A 118 -9.21 6.47 -2.96
N MET A 119 -7.97 6.75 -2.56
CA MET A 119 -7.63 7.70 -1.49
C MET A 119 -6.29 8.35 -1.84
N ALA A 120 -6.17 9.67 -1.67
CA ALA A 120 -4.93 10.41 -1.91
C ALA A 120 -4.77 11.55 -0.90
N TRP A 121 -3.54 11.80 -0.44
CA TRP A 121 -3.19 12.99 0.36
C TRP A 121 -2.78 14.14 -0.56
N SER A 122 -3.06 15.37 -0.14
CA SER A 122 -2.41 16.56 -0.69
C SER A 122 -0.92 16.57 -0.30
N PHE A 123 -0.10 17.29 -1.07
CA PHE A 123 1.34 17.45 -0.81
C PHE A 123 1.67 18.39 0.36
N ASP A 124 0.66 19.03 0.97
CA ASP A 124 0.80 19.89 2.16
C ASP A 124 0.43 19.15 3.45
N ASP A 125 0.11 17.85 3.36
CA ASP A 125 -0.20 16.91 4.46
C ASP A 125 -1.45 17.25 5.31
N GLU A 126 -2.10 18.40 5.08
CA GLU A 126 -3.29 18.85 5.83
C GLU A 126 -4.61 18.25 5.36
N ASP A 127 -4.71 17.84 4.10
CA ASP A 127 -5.95 17.39 3.47
C ASP A 127 -5.76 16.09 2.70
N TRP A 128 -6.83 15.31 2.61
CA TRP A 128 -6.90 14.12 1.76
C TRP A 128 -8.29 13.96 1.16
N ILE A 129 -8.34 13.24 0.04
CA ILE A 129 -9.57 12.97 -0.69
C ILE A 129 -9.75 11.45 -0.76
N SER A 130 -11.00 11.02 -0.80
CA SER A 130 -11.39 9.64 -1.06
C SER A 130 -12.56 9.58 -2.02
N GLY A 131 -12.55 8.59 -2.92
CA GLY A 131 -13.65 8.31 -3.84
C GLY A 131 -14.18 6.88 -3.67
N ASP A 132 -15.48 6.73 -3.94
CA ASP A 132 -16.21 5.48 -3.74
C ASP A 132 -16.72 4.85 -5.06
N ASP A 133 -17.38 3.71 -4.91
CA ASP A 133 -18.04 2.96 -5.99
C ASP A 133 -19.32 3.64 -6.51
N GLY A 134 -19.89 4.57 -5.75
CA GLY A 134 -21.13 5.29 -6.08
C GLY A 134 -20.90 6.58 -6.89
N GLY A 135 -19.65 6.96 -7.16
CA GLY A 135 -19.32 8.19 -7.87
C GLY A 135 -19.15 9.41 -6.97
N THR A 136 -19.16 9.24 -5.64
CA THR A 136 -18.98 10.34 -4.67
C THR A 136 -17.51 10.58 -4.36
N ILE A 137 -17.17 11.84 -4.09
CA ILE A 137 -15.84 12.27 -3.66
C ILE A 137 -15.97 13.03 -2.33
N ARG A 138 -15.28 12.55 -1.28
CA ARG A 138 -15.26 13.15 0.06
C ARG A 138 -13.90 13.78 0.38
N TYR A 139 -13.95 14.98 0.94
CA TYR A 139 -12.81 15.80 1.34
C TYR A 139 -12.62 15.72 2.85
N TRP A 140 -11.40 15.46 3.29
CA TRP A 140 -11.08 15.19 4.68
C TRP A 140 -9.87 15.99 5.14
N LYS A 141 -9.90 16.43 6.40
CA LYS A 141 -8.75 17.03 7.08
C LYS A 141 -7.83 15.97 7.69
N SER A 142 -6.62 16.39 8.03
CA SER A 142 -5.58 15.60 8.73
C SER A 142 -6.07 14.96 10.04
N ASN A 143 -7.07 15.57 10.69
CA ASN A 143 -7.74 15.07 11.89
C ASN A 143 -8.83 14.00 11.63
N MET A 144 -9.00 13.53 10.39
CA MET A 144 -10.04 12.61 9.91
C MET A 144 -11.47 13.17 9.97
N ASN A 145 -11.64 14.49 10.07
CA ASN A 145 -12.96 15.11 9.94
C ASN A 145 -13.36 15.23 8.45
N ASN A 146 -14.60 14.87 8.14
CA ASN A 146 -15.20 15.13 6.83
C ASN A 146 -15.53 16.62 6.71
N VAL A 147 -15.07 17.27 5.64
CA VAL A 147 -15.31 18.71 5.39
C VAL A 147 -16.43 18.89 4.37
N LEU A 148 -16.37 18.17 3.27
CA LEU A 148 -17.27 18.35 2.13
C LEU A 148 -17.46 17.02 1.40
N VAL A 149 -18.67 16.81 0.90
CA VAL A 149 -19.05 15.68 0.06
C VAL A 149 -19.53 16.21 -1.28
N ASN A 150 -18.93 15.74 -2.37
CA ASN A 150 -19.46 15.90 -3.71
C ASN A 150 -20.13 14.58 -4.11
N GLU A 151 -21.45 14.51 -3.94
CA GLU A 151 -22.26 13.30 -4.15
C GLU A 151 -22.43 12.93 -5.64
N SER A 152 -22.16 13.85 -6.57
CA SER A 152 -22.38 13.68 -8.01
C SER A 152 -21.12 13.97 -8.83
N ALA A 153 -19.94 13.64 -8.29
CA ALA A 153 -18.68 13.87 -8.98
C ALA A 153 -18.56 13.04 -10.28
N HIS A 154 -18.97 11.78 -10.25
CA HIS A 154 -19.05 10.90 -11.41
C HIS A 154 -20.39 10.14 -11.47
N GLN A 155 -20.72 9.56 -12.63
CA GLN A 155 -21.92 8.72 -12.77
C GLN A 155 -21.65 7.24 -12.40
N GLU A 156 -20.39 6.82 -12.39
CA GLU A 156 -19.95 5.48 -12.01
C GLU A 156 -18.74 5.54 -11.04
N SER A 157 -18.33 4.37 -10.53
CA SER A 157 -17.25 4.21 -9.53
C SER A 157 -15.97 5.01 -9.83
N VAL A 158 -15.46 5.73 -8.81
CA VAL A 158 -14.20 6.48 -8.90
C VAL A 158 -13.03 5.54 -8.58
N ARG A 159 -12.17 5.29 -9.58
CA ARG A 159 -11.17 4.21 -9.54
C ARG A 159 -9.81 4.62 -8.98
N ASP A 160 -9.39 5.85 -9.24
CA ASP A 160 -8.12 6.41 -8.75
C ASP A 160 -8.20 7.95 -8.66
N LEU A 161 -7.34 8.51 -7.82
CA LEU A 161 -7.25 9.94 -7.52
C LEU A 161 -5.79 10.35 -7.45
N SER A 162 -5.43 11.51 -8.02
CA SER A 162 -4.08 12.06 -7.89
C SER A 162 -4.11 13.60 -7.86
N PHE A 163 -3.24 14.19 -7.05
CA PHE A 163 -3.15 15.64 -6.83
C PHE A 163 -2.13 16.29 -7.76
N CYS A 164 -2.41 17.52 -8.20
CA CYS A 164 -1.38 18.40 -8.74
C CYS A 164 -0.39 18.77 -7.62
N ARG A 165 0.90 18.94 -7.95
CA ARG A 165 1.95 19.29 -6.97
C ARG A 165 1.68 20.59 -6.20
N SER A 166 0.86 21.48 -6.74
CA SER A 166 0.44 22.75 -6.13
C SER A 166 -0.81 22.65 -5.24
N ASN A 167 -1.42 21.47 -5.10
CA ASN A 167 -2.65 21.16 -4.34
C ASN A 167 -3.95 21.87 -4.77
N LEU A 168 -3.87 22.97 -5.52
CA LEU A 168 -5.01 23.71 -6.08
C LEU A 168 -5.94 22.85 -6.96
N LYS A 169 -5.43 21.75 -7.53
CA LYS A 169 -6.17 20.88 -8.44
C LYS A 169 -5.89 19.41 -8.16
N PHE A 170 -6.85 18.55 -8.47
CA PHE A 170 -6.68 17.10 -8.51
C PHE A 170 -7.43 16.51 -9.71
N CYS A 171 -7.07 15.29 -10.09
CA CYS A 171 -7.80 14.51 -11.08
C CYS A 171 -8.47 13.28 -10.46
N SER A 172 -9.64 12.92 -10.97
CA SER A 172 -10.35 11.67 -10.68
C SER A 172 -10.60 10.92 -11.98
N CYS A 173 -10.50 9.59 -11.95
CA CYS A 173 -10.91 8.74 -13.06
C CYS A 173 -12.04 7.80 -12.65
N SER A 174 -12.95 7.52 -13.56
CA SER A 174 -14.13 6.68 -13.30
C SER A 174 -14.32 5.59 -14.34
N ASP A 175 -15.15 4.63 -13.97
CA ASP A 175 -15.66 3.62 -14.87
C ASP A 175 -16.56 4.21 -15.99
N ASP A 176 -17.05 5.46 -15.85
CA ASP A 176 -17.77 6.24 -16.87
C ASP A 176 -16.93 6.65 -18.10
N ALA A 177 -15.72 6.11 -18.22
CA ALA A 177 -14.72 6.37 -19.26
C ALA A 177 -14.15 7.81 -19.29
N THR A 178 -14.48 8.65 -18.31
CA THR A 178 -13.96 10.01 -18.17
C THR A 178 -12.85 10.13 -17.13
N VAL A 179 -11.99 11.13 -17.34
CA VAL A 179 -11.10 11.68 -16.31
C VAL A 179 -11.54 13.13 -16.09
N LYS A 180 -11.80 13.52 -14.84
CA LYS A 180 -12.22 14.88 -14.51
C LYS A 180 -11.11 15.60 -13.74
N ILE A 181 -10.95 16.88 -14.05
CA ILE A 181 -10.06 17.80 -13.35
C ILE A 181 -10.93 18.70 -12.46
N TRP A 182 -10.55 18.80 -11.19
CA TRP A 182 -11.27 19.52 -10.16
C TRP A 182 -10.40 20.63 -9.58
N ASP A 183 -11.02 21.78 -9.34
CA ASP A 183 -10.49 22.83 -8.46
C ASP A 183 -10.77 22.42 -7.01
N PHE A 184 -9.70 22.30 -6.20
CA PHE A 184 -9.77 21.84 -4.82
C PHE A 184 -10.44 22.86 -3.89
N GLU A 185 -10.10 24.15 -4.04
CA GLU A 185 -10.63 25.21 -3.17
C GLU A 185 -12.12 25.46 -3.45
N ARG A 186 -12.52 25.41 -4.73
CA ARG A 186 -13.90 25.65 -5.14
C ARG A 186 -14.76 24.38 -5.10
N CYS A 187 -14.14 23.21 -4.97
CA CYS A 187 -14.79 21.91 -5.09
C CYS A 187 -15.60 21.74 -6.39
N GLN A 188 -15.17 22.42 -7.47
CA GLN A 188 -15.87 22.49 -8.75
C GLN A 188 -15.12 21.75 -9.85
N GLN A 189 -15.88 21.16 -10.78
CA GLN A 189 -15.32 20.51 -11.97
C GLN A 189 -14.84 21.60 -12.95
N GLU A 190 -13.56 21.62 -13.26
CA GLU A 190 -13.00 22.56 -14.24
C GLU A 190 -13.08 22.00 -15.66
N GLN A 191 -12.74 20.72 -15.84
CA GLN A 191 -12.70 20.09 -17.16
C GLN A 191 -13.04 18.59 -17.08
N THR A 192 -13.82 18.11 -18.06
CA THR A 192 -13.98 16.68 -18.34
C THR A 192 -13.10 16.32 -19.53
N LEU A 193 -12.27 15.29 -19.36
CA LEU A 193 -11.55 14.63 -20.44
C LEU A 193 -12.32 13.35 -20.80
N THR A 194 -12.80 13.26 -22.05
CA THR A 194 -13.40 12.03 -22.61
C THR A 194 -12.28 11.15 -23.14
N VAL A 195 -11.62 10.44 -22.22
CA VAL A 195 -10.28 9.89 -22.42
C VAL A 195 -10.27 8.62 -23.26
N HIS A 196 -11.12 7.66 -22.88
CA HIS A 196 -11.10 6.29 -23.38
C HIS A 196 -12.49 5.92 -23.93
N GLY A 197 -12.55 4.89 -24.79
CA GLY A 197 -13.85 4.29 -25.18
C GLY A 197 -14.42 3.32 -24.14
N TRP A 198 -13.72 3.15 -23.02
CA TRP A 198 -13.97 2.15 -21.98
C TRP A 198 -13.52 2.68 -20.61
N ASN A 199 -13.94 1.99 -19.54
CA ASN A 199 -13.68 2.32 -18.14
C ASN A 199 -12.20 2.69 -17.86
N VAL A 200 -11.96 3.79 -17.12
CA VAL A 200 -10.61 4.24 -16.75
C VAL A 200 -10.26 3.71 -15.36
N LYS A 201 -9.22 2.88 -15.24
CA LYS A 201 -8.91 2.17 -13.99
C LYS A 201 -7.84 2.83 -13.13
N SER A 202 -7.00 3.68 -13.71
CA SER A 202 -6.00 4.44 -12.98
C SER A 202 -5.71 5.78 -13.63
N VAL A 203 -5.31 6.74 -12.80
CA VAL A 203 -4.87 8.07 -13.22
C VAL A 203 -3.75 8.54 -12.29
N ASP A 204 -2.75 9.21 -12.85
CA ASP A 204 -1.72 9.85 -12.04
C ASP A 204 -1.26 11.19 -12.61
N TRP A 205 -1.15 12.18 -11.74
CA TRP A 205 -0.71 13.52 -12.06
C TRP A 205 0.81 13.60 -11.94
N HIS A 206 1.45 14.24 -12.91
CA HIS A 206 2.91 14.35 -12.98
C HIS A 206 3.46 15.26 -11.85
N PRO A 207 4.56 14.88 -11.18
CA PRO A 207 5.01 15.54 -9.95
C PRO A 207 5.53 16.98 -10.10
N THR A 208 5.77 17.47 -11.33
CA THR A 208 6.24 18.86 -11.56
C THR A 208 5.58 19.56 -12.74
N LYS A 209 5.27 18.85 -13.82
CA LYS A 209 4.61 19.36 -15.03
C LYS A 209 3.08 19.17 -14.89
N SER A 210 2.29 19.98 -15.59
CA SER A 210 0.83 19.84 -15.65
C SER A 210 0.38 18.71 -16.61
N LEU A 211 0.94 17.51 -16.44
CA LEU A 211 0.62 16.34 -17.26
C LEU A 211 -0.17 15.32 -16.44
N ILE A 212 -1.15 14.68 -17.07
CA ILE A 212 -1.93 13.58 -16.48
C ILE A 212 -1.70 12.32 -17.34
N ALA A 213 -1.39 11.20 -16.70
CA ALA A 213 -1.36 9.89 -17.33
C ALA A 213 -2.61 9.09 -16.93
N SER A 214 -3.27 8.44 -17.87
CA SER A 214 -4.47 7.61 -17.64
C SER A 214 -4.30 6.21 -18.22
N GLY A 215 -4.72 5.20 -17.45
CA GLY A 215 -4.73 3.79 -17.86
C GLY A 215 -6.15 3.25 -17.99
N GLY A 216 -6.52 2.85 -19.22
CA GLY A 216 -7.85 2.36 -19.55
C GLY A 216 -7.97 0.85 -19.65
N LYS A 217 -9.22 0.35 -19.56
CA LYS A 217 -9.57 -1.04 -19.93
C LYS A 217 -9.38 -1.32 -21.43
N ASP A 218 -9.28 -0.27 -22.25
CA ASP A 218 -9.04 -0.31 -23.70
C ASP A 218 -7.59 -0.64 -24.09
N SER A 219 -6.73 -1.01 -23.13
CA SER A 219 -5.29 -1.32 -23.28
C SER A 219 -4.39 -0.15 -23.69
N VAL A 220 -4.93 1.07 -23.77
CA VAL A 220 -4.16 2.28 -24.10
C VAL A 220 -3.74 3.00 -22.83
N VAL A 221 -2.53 3.55 -22.81
CA VAL A 221 -2.10 4.54 -21.82
C VAL A 221 -2.01 5.90 -22.50
N LYS A 222 -2.73 6.89 -21.98
CA LYS A 222 -2.81 8.22 -22.60
C LYS A 222 -2.17 9.30 -21.73
N LEU A 223 -1.52 10.25 -22.39
CA LEU A 223 -0.97 11.45 -21.77
C LEU A 223 -1.77 12.68 -22.18
N TRP A 224 -2.11 13.51 -21.19
CA TRP A 224 -2.94 14.71 -21.36
C TRP A 224 -2.23 15.94 -20.80
N ASP A 225 -2.42 17.07 -21.46
CA ASP A 225 -2.15 18.38 -20.85
C ASP A 225 -3.35 18.77 -19.97
N ALA A 226 -3.10 18.95 -18.68
CA ALA A 226 -4.13 19.31 -17.70
C ALA A 226 -4.67 20.75 -17.88
N ARG A 227 -4.03 21.59 -18.69
CA ARG A 227 -4.46 22.99 -18.91
C ARG A 227 -5.33 23.16 -20.16
N SER A 228 -5.01 22.46 -21.25
CA SER A 228 -5.84 22.48 -22.47
C SER A 228 -6.82 21.30 -22.57
N GLY A 229 -6.59 20.23 -21.80
CA GLY A 229 -7.31 18.96 -21.91
C GLY A 229 -7.14 18.26 -23.25
N ARG A 230 -6.07 18.57 -23.97
CA ARG A 230 -5.71 17.88 -25.22
C ARG A 230 -4.93 16.61 -24.91
N GLU A 231 -5.20 15.57 -25.68
CA GLU A 231 -4.36 14.39 -25.76
C GLU A 231 -3.01 14.78 -26.38
N LEU A 232 -1.91 14.40 -25.75
CA LEU A 232 -0.54 14.65 -26.20
C LEU A 232 0.08 13.40 -26.83
N CYS A 233 -0.19 12.23 -26.27
CA CYS A 233 0.35 10.95 -26.72
C CYS A 233 -0.56 9.79 -26.27
N SER A 234 -0.60 8.73 -27.07
CA SER A 234 -1.24 7.44 -26.77
C SER A 234 -0.23 6.31 -26.97
N PHE A 235 0.01 5.51 -25.93
CA PHE A 235 0.83 4.30 -25.98
C PHE A 235 -0.06 3.07 -26.18
N TYR A 236 0.23 2.28 -27.22
CA TYR A 236 -0.55 1.11 -27.65
C TYR A 236 0.18 -0.22 -27.37
N ASP A 237 1.12 -0.19 -26.43
CA ASP A 237 2.11 -1.27 -26.24
C ASP A 237 1.65 -2.40 -25.30
N HIS A 238 0.47 -2.25 -24.66
CA HIS A 238 -0.17 -3.29 -23.85
C HIS A 238 -1.21 -4.08 -24.66
N LYS A 239 -1.39 -5.36 -24.31
CA LYS A 239 -2.36 -6.25 -25.00
C LYS A 239 -3.71 -6.35 -24.30
N ASN A 240 -3.75 -6.00 -23.01
CA ASN A 240 -4.94 -6.03 -22.17
C ASN A 240 -5.08 -4.71 -21.40
N GLY A 241 -6.23 -4.51 -20.74
CA GLY A 241 -6.50 -3.32 -19.94
C GLY A 241 -5.45 -3.05 -18.85
N VAL A 242 -5.11 -1.78 -18.71
CA VAL A 242 -4.10 -1.26 -17.78
C VAL A 242 -4.77 -1.03 -16.42
N HIS A 243 -4.21 -1.62 -15.36
CA HIS A 243 -4.75 -1.60 -14.01
C HIS A 243 -4.19 -0.46 -13.15
N SER A 244 -2.91 -0.13 -13.33
CA SER A 244 -2.24 0.92 -12.55
C SER A 244 -1.25 1.68 -13.43
N VAL A 245 -1.17 2.99 -13.22
CA VAL A 245 -0.23 3.91 -13.85
C VAL A 245 0.31 4.80 -12.74
N LYS A 246 1.64 4.91 -12.61
CA LYS A 246 2.31 5.74 -11.59
C LYS A 246 3.57 6.43 -12.12
N TRP A 247 3.64 7.74 -11.94
CA TRP A 247 4.82 8.54 -12.23
C TRP A 247 5.94 8.27 -11.22
N ASN A 248 7.17 8.23 -11.70
CA ASN A 248 8.33 8.34 -10.81
C ASN A 248 8.47 9.80 -10.32
N ARG A 249 8.96 9.99 -9.09
CA ARG A 249 9.22 11.31 -8.48
C ARG A 249 10.18 12.17 -9.27
N ASN A 250 11.06 11.57 -10.10
CA ASN A 250 11.94 12.31 -11.01
C ASN A 250 11.21 12.99 -12.18
N GLY A 251 9.96 12.63 -12.48
CA GLY A 251 9.17 13.22 -13.55
C GLY A 251 9.66 12.92 -14.97
N ASN A 252 10.50 11.89 -15.14
CA ASN A 252 10.96 11.40 -16.44
C ASN A 252 10.36 10.03 -16.78
N TRP A 253 10.14 9.17 -15.77
CA TRP A 253 9.65 7.81 -15.99
C TRP A 253 8.17 7.64 -15.63
N LEU A 254 7.46 6.88 -16.45
CA LEU A 254 6.10 6.42 -16.24
C LEU A 254 6.07 4.90 -16.12
N LEU A 255 5.53 4.37 -15.02
CA LEU A 255 5.35 2.93 -14.81
C LEU A 255 3.89 2.55 -15.07
N THR A 256 3.66 1.45 -15.77
CA THR A 256 2.31 0.95 -16.09
C THR A 256 2.22 -0.54 -15.82
N ALA A 257 1.13 -0.98 -15.20
CA ALA A 257 0.84 -2.39 -14.91
C ALA A 257 -0.44 -2.80 -15.63
N SER A 258 -0.38 -3.94 -16.32
CA SER A 258 -1.48 -4.42 -17.13
C SER A 258 -1.91 -5.84 -16.77
N LYS A 259 -3.13 -6.17 -17.20
CA LYS A 259 -3.68 -7.52 -17.16
C LYS A 259 -2.97 -8.52 -18.09
N ASP A 260 -2.10 -8.05 -18.98
CA ASP A 260 -1.21 -8.90 -19.79
C ASP A 260 -0.01 -9.49 -19.02
N GLN A 261 0.05 -9.30 -17.69
CA GLN A 261 1.09 -9.80 -16.78
C GLN A 261 2.45 -9.08 -16.91
N VAL A 262 2.51 -8.02 -17.73
CA VAL A 262 3.70 -7.21 -17.98
C VAL A 262 3.59 -5.87 -17.24
N ILE A 263 4.72 -5.39 -16.73
CA ILE A 263 4.89 -4.01 -16.26
C ILE A 263 5.79 -3.32 -17.28
N LYS A 264 5.41 -2.12 -17.75
CA LYS A 264 6.20 -1.35 -18.70
C LYS A 264 6.68 -0.04 -18.10
N LEU A 265 7.86 0.38 -18.51
CA LEU A 265 8.49 1.63 -18.13
C LEU A 265 8.70 2.48 -19.38
N TYR A 266 8.20 3.71 -19.39
CA TYR A 266 8.36 4.65 -20.50
C TYR A 266 9.19 5.86 -20.07
N ASP A 267 10.09 6.32 -20.95
CA ASP A 267 10.75 7.63 -20.79
C ASP A 267 9.94 8.71 -21.52
N LEU A 268 9.42 9.67 -20.76
CA LEU A 268 8.64 10.81 -21.22
C LEU A 268 9.40 11.70 -22.23
N ARG A 269 10.73 11.71 -22.18
CA ARG A 269 11.58 12.52 -23.08
C ARG A 269 11.73 11.87 -24.45
N ALA A 270 11.77 10.54 -24.48
CA ALA A 270 11.86 9.76 -25.71
C ALA A 270 10.49 9.40 -26.29
N MET A 271 9.41 9.47 -25.47
CA MET A 271 8.06 8.96 -25.78
C MET A 271 8.10 7.51 -26.26
N LYS A 272 8.90 6.68 -25.58
CA LYS A 272 9.11 5.27 -25.92
C LYS A 272 9.20 4.40 -24.66
N GLU A 273 8.87 3.14 -24.83
CA GLU A 273 9.19 2.07 -23.87
C GLU A 273 10.72 2.00 -23.69
N LEU A 274 11.15 1.97 -22.42
CA LEU A 274 12.53 1.78 -22.00
C LEU A 274 12.78 0.32 -21.65
N GLU A 275 11.91 -0.24 -20.79
CA GLU A 275 12.02 -1.61 -20.27
C GLU A 275 10.63 -2.25 -20.09
N SER A 276 10.58 -3.58 -20.28
CA SER A 276 9.43 -4.44 -19.98
C SER A 276 9.84 -5.45 -18.90
N PHE A 277 9.11 -5.51 -17.80
CA PHE A 277 9.33 -6.46 -16.72
C PHE A 277 8.31 -7.60 -16.79
N CYS A 278 8.82 -8.82 -16.94
CA CYS A 278 8.04 -10.06 -17.06
C CYS A 278 8.42 -11.01 -15.91
N GLY A 279 7.45 -11.49 -15.14
CA GLY A 279 7.72 -12.39 -14.00
C GLY A 279 6.52 -12.72 -13.13
N HIS A 280 5.46 -11.91 -13.17
CA HIS A 280 4.18 -12.25 -12.54
C HIS A 280 3.52 -13.44 -13.24
N ARG A 281 2.88 -14.32 -12.46
CA ARG A 281 2.16 -15.49 -12.98
C ARG A 281 0.71 -15.17 -13.37
N ASN A 282 0.24 -13.99 -12.98
CA ASN A 282 -1.12 -13.50 -13.19
C ASN A 282 -1.12 -11.98 -13.41
N GLN A 283 -2.30 -11.40 -13.64
CA GLN A 283 -2.44 -9.96 -13.92
C GLN A 283 -1.86 -9.08 -12.80
N VAL A 284 -1.11 -8.05 -13.18
CA VAL A 284 -0.55 -7.08 -12.24
C VAL A 284 -1.62 -6.05 -11.89
N THR A 285 -1.90 -5.89 -10.60
CA THR A 285 -3.04 -5.10 -10.10
C THR A 285 -2.61 -3.85 -9.32
N ALA A 286 -1.42 -3.85 -8.72
CA ALA A 286 -0.91 -2.74 -7.91
C ALA A 286 0.57 -2.44 -8.22
N LEU A 287 0.95 -1.16 -8.16
CA LEU A 287 2.31 -0.65 -8.35
C LEU A 287 2.66 0.41 -7.30
N ALA A 288 3.88 0.36 -6.77
CA ALA A 288 4.37 1.32 -5.79
C ALA A 288 5.86 1.64 -5.98
N TRP A 289 6.16 2.85 -6.47
CA TRP A 289 7.51 3.40 -6.46
C TRP A 289 8.01 3.59 -5.03
N HIS A 290 9.27 3.25 -4.77
CA HIS A 290 9.91 3.51 -3.49
C HIS A 290 10.14 5.03 -3.31
N PRO A 291 9.91 5.61 -2.11
CA PRO A 291 9.83 7.06 -1.95
C PRO A 291 11.16 7.81 -2.00
N LEU A 292 12.30 7.11 -1.99
CA LEU A 292 13.65 7.70 -1.92
C LEU A 292 14.54 7.28 -3.10
N SER A 293 14.73 5.97 -3.29
CA SER A 293 15.42 5.39 -4.46
C SER A 293 14.53 5.43 -5.70
N GLU A 294 15.00 6.06 -6.77
CA GLU A 294 14.20 6.28 -7.99
C GLU A 294 14.06 5.06 -8.92
N GLU A 295 14.98 4.10 -8.83
CA GLU A 295 15.02 2.89 -9.67
C GLU A 295 14.22 1.73 -9.08
N TYR A 296 13.78 1.84 -7.82
CA TYR A 296 13.23 0.74 -7.05
C TYR A 296 11.70 0.84 -6.95
N PHE A 297 11.01 -0.22 -7.35
CA PHE A 297 9.56 -0.31 -7.20
C PHE A 297 9.10 -1.71 -6.77
N VAL A 298 7.85 -1.78 -6.33
CA VAL A 298 7.16 -3.00 -5.91
C VAL A 298 5.89 -3.13 -6.71
N SER A 299 5.51 -4.38 -6.99
CA SER A 299 4.32 -4.72 -7.76
C SER A 299 3.57 -5.86 -7.11
N GLY A 300 2.24 -5.83 -7.20
CA GLY A 300 1.35 -6.83 -6.63
C GLY A 300 0.48 -7.43 -7.72
N SER A 301 0.30 -8.74 -7.68
CA SER A 301 -0.51 -9.50 -8.65
C SER A 301 -1.80 -10.03 -8.03
N SER A 302 -2.76 -10.39 -8.89
CA SER A 302 -4.03 -11.02 -8.48
C SER A 302 -3.88 -12.39 -7.83
N ASP A 303 -2.75 -13.08 -8.04
CA ASP A 303 -2.43 -14.36 -7.37
C ASP A 303 -2.02 -14.20 -5.90
N GLY A 304 -1.77 -12.96 -5.45
CA GLY A 304 -1.28 -12.68 -4.10
C GLY A 304 0.23 -12.63 -3.96
N SER A 305 1.00 -12.73 -5.05
CA SER A 305 2.44 -12.50 -5.05
C SER A 305 2.78 -11.00 -5.00
N ILE A 306 3.95 -10.71 -4.42
CA ILE A 306 4.57 -9.38 -4.42
C ILE A 306 5.98 -9.53 -4.99
N LEU A 307 6.29 -8.74 -6.03
CA LEU A 307 7.60 -8.75 -6.70
C LEU A 307 8.28 -7.39 -6.52
N HIS A 308 9.56 -7.43 -6.16
CA HIS A 308 10.47 -6.29 -6.04
C HIS A 308 11.33 -6.18 -7.31
N TRP A 309 11.37 -4.99 -7.90
CA TRP A 309 12.04 -4.72 -9.16
C TRP A 309 13.01 -3.54 -9.05
N LEU A 310 14.10 -3.61 -9.80
CA LEU A 310 15.07 -2.53 -9.96
C LEU A 310 15.17 -2.22 -11.46
N VAL A 311 15.00 -0.97 -11.86
CA VAL A 311 15.20 -0.51 -13.24
C VAL A 311 16.64 -0.82 -13.67
N GLY A 312 16.84 -1.27 -14.91
CA GLY A 312 18.11 -1.81 -15.38
C GLY A 312 18.27 -3.33 -15.20
N HIS A 313 17.32 -4.01 -14.54
CA HIS A 313 17.32 -5.47 -14.36
C HIS A 313 16.03 -6.11 -14.90
N GLU A 314 16.17 -6.98 -15.90
CA GLU A 314 15.05 -7.72 -16.51
C GLU A 314 14.36 -8.68 -15.53
N THR A 315 15.06 -9.14 -14.48
CA THR A 315 14.57 -10.12 -13.51
C THR A 315 14.17 -9.49 -12.17
N PRO A 316 13.12 -10.01 -11.51
CA PRO A 316 12.72 -9.53 -10.19
C PRO A 316 13.82 -9.86 -9.17
N GLN A 317 14.18 -8.88 -8.35
CA GLN A 317 15.25 -9.03 -7.36
C GLN A 317 14.82 -9.85 -6.14
N VAL A 318 13.55 -9.74 -5.75
CA VAL A 318 12.93 -10.58 -4.72
C VAL A 318 11.49 -10.92 -5.11
N GLU A 319 11.18 -12.21 -5.12
CA GLU A 319 9.81 -12.74 -5.19
C GLU A 319 9.33 -13.10 -3.78
N ILE A 320 8.15 -12.59 -3.40
CA ILE A 320 7.40 -13.06 -2.23
C ILE A 320 6.20 -13.85 -2.78
N PRO A 321 6.37 -15.17 -3.03
CA PRO A 321 5.27 -15.99 -3.51
C PRO A 321 4.27 -16.17 -2.38
N ASN A 322 2.97 -16.20 -2.71
CA ASN A 322 1.89 -16.39 -1.72
C ASN A 322 1.90 -15.35 -0.58
N ALA A 323 2.37 -14.12 -0.83
CA ALA A 323 2.38 -13.04 0.17
C ALA A 323 0.97 -12.83 0.77
N HIS A 324 -0.06 -12.93 -0.07
CA HIS A 324 -1.44 -13.18 0.30
C HIS A 324 -1.85 -14.59 -0.14
N SER A 325 -2.42 -15.36 0.79
CA SER A 325 -2.66 -16.79 0.61
C SER A 325 -3.90 -17.24 1.39
N ASN A 326 -5.02 -17.17 0.70
CA ASN A 326 -6.33 -17.65 1.10
C ASN A 326 -6.88 -18.55 -0.03
N SER A 327 -7.86 -19.40 0.28
CA SER A 327 -8.30 -20.47 -0.63
C SER A 327 -8.98 -19.96 -1.91
N TYR A 328 -9.59 -18.77 -1.88
CA TYR A 328 -10.54 -18.33 -2.92
C TYR A 328 -10.26 -16.96 -3.57
N ASN A 329 -9.51 -16.05 -2.93
CA ASN A 329 -9.14 -14.77 -3.56
C ASN A 329 -8.00 -14.07 -2.80
N ASN A 330 -6.89 -13.81 -3.50
CA ASN A 330 -5.63 -13.31 -2.91
C ASN A 330 -5.20 -11.96 -3.47
N SER A 331 -5.99 -11.37 -4.38
CA SER A 331 -5.58 -10.25 -5.21
C SER A 331 -5.05 -9.07 -4.39
N VAL A 332 -3.82 -8.64 -4.67
CA VAL A 332 -3.24 -7.43 -4.07
C VAL A 332 -3.81 -6.20 -4.78
N TRP A 333 -4.74 -5.49 -4.13
CA TRP A 333 -5.40 -4.33 -4.72
C TRP A 333 -4.57 -3.06 -4.63
N ASP A 334 -3.73 -2.96 -3.60
CA ASP A 334 -2.93 -1.77 -3.35
C ASP A 334 -1.64 -2.08 -2.59
N LEU A 335 -0.62 -1.27 -2.83
CA LEU A 335 0.71 -1.33 -2.23
C LEU A 335 1.15 0.09 -1.89
N GLN A 336 1.50 0.36 -0.64
CA GLN A 336 1.99 1.68 -0.25
C GLN A 336 3.22 1.57 0.66
N TRP A 337 4.29 2.24 0.23
CA TRP A 337 5.48 2.46 1.04
C TRP A 337 5.20 3.40 2.21
N HIS A 338 5.75 3.09 3.38
CA HIS A 338 5.88 4.08 4.44
C HIS A 338 6.80 5.22 3.94
N PRO A 339 6.53 6.51 4.23
CA PRO A 339 7.24 7.67 3.65
C PRO A 339 8.78 7.61 3.64
N ILE A 340 9.40 7.04 4.68
CA ILE A 340 10.86 6.82 4.79
C ILE A 340 11.43 5.61 3.99
N GLY A 341 10.59 4.78 3.38
CA GLY A 341 11.02 3.63 2.56
C GLY A 341 11.52 2.39 3.33
N HIS A 342 11.27 2.27 4.63
CA HIS A 342 11.73 1.12 5.44
C HIS A 342 10.77 -0.09 5.46
N MET A 343 9.50 0.14 5.11
CA MET A 343 8.46 -0.90 5.05
C MET A 343 7.44 -0.62 3.94
N ILE A 344 6.87 -1.69 3.39
CA ILE A 344 5.68 -1.68 2.54
C ILE A 344 4.47 -2.20 3.30
N CYS A 345 3.31 -1.72 2.88
CA CYS A 345 2.02 -2.24 3.30
C CYS A 345 1.26 -2.73 2.07
N SER A 346 0.67 -3.92 2.15
CA SER A 346 -0.13 -4.53 1.08
C SER A 346 -1.58 -4.72 1.52
N GLY A 347 -2.51 -4.20 0.71
CA GLY A 347 -3.96 -4.41 0.88
C GLY A 347 -4.45 -5.46 -0.09
N SER A 348 -5.18 -6.47 0.41
CA SER A 348 -5.63 -7.60 -0.41
C SER A 348 -7.11 -7.89 -0.29
N ASN A 349 -7.62 -8.59 -1.30
CA ASN A 349 -8.93 -9.22 -1.29
C ASN A 349 -9.07 -10.35 -0.24
N ASP A 350 -7.97 -10.86 0.31
CA ASP A 350 -7.99 -11.83 1.40
C ASP A 350 -8.52 -11.25 2.73
N ARG A 351 -8.86 -9.96 2.74
CA ARG A 351 -9.41 -9.17 3.87
C ARG A 351 -8.36 -8.84 4.93
N THR A 352 -7.09 -8.94 4.58
CA THR A 352 -5.96 -8.62 5.43
C THR A 352 -5.11 -7.48 4.84
N THR A 353 -4.54 -6.69 5.74
CA THR A 353 -3.48 -5.73 5.42
C THR A 353 -2.19 -6.27 6.00
N LYS A 354 -1.17 -6.54 5.17
CA LYS A 354 0.10 -7.11 5.63
C LYS A 354 1.23 -6.09 5.57
N PHE A 355 2.12 -6.16 6.56
CA PHE A 355 3.29 -5.30 6.68
C PHE A 355 4.56 -6.09 6.44
N TRP A 356 5.39 -5.57 5.54
CA TRP A 356 6.66 -6.17 5.14
C TRP A 356 7.76 -5.15 5.30
N CYS A 357 8.87 -5.55 5.90
CA CYS A 357 9.99 -4.68 6.25
C CYS A 357 11.27 -5.17 5.60
N ARG A 358 12.30 -4.33 5.57
CA ARG A 358 13.63 -4.77 5.13
C ARG A 358 14.09 -5.97 5.94
N THR A 359 14.66 -6.97 5.26
CA THR A 359 15.22 -8.16 5.90
C THR A 359 16.34 -7.72 6.83
N GLY A 360 16.07 -7.74 8.13
CA GLY A 360 17.08 -7.43 9.13
C GLY A 360 18.07 -8.58 9.28
N ASP A 361 19.29 -8.27 9.70
CA ASP A 361 20.17 -9.27 10.29
C ASP A 361 19.41 -10.08 11.34
N LYS A 362 19.45 -11.40 11.21
CA LYS A 362 18.75 -12.35 12.10
C LYS A 362 19.19 -12.23 13.57
N SER A 363 20.24 -11.46 13.86
CA SER A 363 20.79 -11.18 15.18
C SER A 363 19.94 -10.24 16.07
N LYS A 364 18.94 -9.54 15.51
CA LYS A 364 18.14 -8.53 16.27
C LYS A 364 16.64 -8.79 16.34
N ILE A 365 16.16 -9.92 15.80
CA ILE A 365 14.84 -10.44 16.19
C ILE A 365 15.03 -11.10 17.56
N SER A 366 14.56 -10.46 18.63
CA SER A 366 14.63 -11.07 19.96
C SER A 366 13.88 -12.41 19.96
N GLN A 367 14.60 -13.48 20.30
CA GLN A 367 14.03 -14.82 20.45
C GLN A 367 13.14 -14.89 21.69
N ASN A 368 11.91 -14.38 21.58
CA ASN A 368 10.81 -14.77 22.45
C ASN A 368 9.85 -15.66 21.64
N GLN A 369 10.34 -16.87 21.34
CA GLN A 369 9.56 -17.96 20.76
C GLN A 369 9.56 -19.14 21.73
N SER A 370 8.51 -19.27 22.54
CA SER A 370 8.04 -20.56 23.03
C SER A 370 7.04 -21.13 22.03
N ILE A 371 7.53 -21.63 20.90
CA ILE A 371 6.69 -22.40 19.97
C ILE A 371 6.47 -23.79 20.58
N GLY A 372 5.26 -24.03 21.09
CA GLY A 372 4.78 -25.37 21.35
C GLY A 372 4.53 -26.07 20.02
N ASN A 373 5.48 -26.90 19.59
CA ASN A 373 5.30 -27.77 18.43
C ASN A 373 4.25 -28.85 18.73
N GLN A 374 3.21 -28.93 17.90
CA GLN A 374 2.71 -30.22 17.42
C GLN A 374 2.54 -30.13 15.89
N ASN A 375 3.17 -31.08 15.19
CA ASN A 375 3.31 -31.15 13.72
C ASN A 375 2.03 -31.77 13.10
N SER A 376 1.84 -32.00 11.78
CA SER A 376 2.64 -31.93 10.53
C SER A 376 1.65 -31.69 9.35
N ALA A 377 1.97 -31.60 8.06
CA ALA A 377 3.19 -31.75 7.24
C ALA A 377 3.13 -30.67 6.11
N PHE A 378 3.96 -30.56 5.07
CA PHE A 378 5.02 -31.37 4.44
C PHE A 378 6.27 -30.51 4.22
N ALA A 379 7.46 -31.06 4.49
CA ALA A 379 8.73 -30.46 4.10
C ALA A 379 9.41 -31.37 3.06
N CYS A 380 9.69 -30.82 1.87
CA CYS A 380 10.49 -31.52 0.86
C CYS A 380 11.97 -31.38 1.21
N HIS A 381 12.60 -32.48 1.62
CA HIS A 381 14.06 -32.55 1.79
C HIS A 381 14.75 -32.48 0.43
N MET A 382 15.62 -31.49 0.22
CA MET A 382 16.73 -31.62 -0.72
C MET A 382 17.91 -32.25 0.02
N ASN A 383 18.34 -33.43 -0.41
CA ASN A 383 19.57 -34.07 0.08
C ASN A 383 20.79 -33.53 -0.67
N SER A 384 21.66 -32.78 0.00
CA SER A 384 22.99 -32.43 -0.49
C SER A 384 24.05 -33.38 0.05
N ASN A 385 24.10 -34.61 -0.48
CA ASN A 385 25.20 -35.54 -0.25
C ASN A 385 26.37 -35.23 -1.20
N PHE A 386 27.40 -34.54 -0.70
CA PHE A 386 28.74 -34.55 -1.28
C PHE A 386 29.75 -34.95 -0.19
N PRO A 387 30.54 -36.03 -0.37
CA PRO A 387 31.53 -36.46 0.61
C PRO A 387 32.83 -35.65 0.47
N PHE A 388 33.33 -35.10 1.59
CA PHE A 388 34.70 -34.58 1.66
C PHE A 388 35.70 -35.76 1.75
N PRO A 389 36.79 -35.77 0.96
CA PRO A 389 37.82 -36.79 1.07
C PRO A 389 38.69 -36.56 2.30
N PHE A 390 38.94 -37.64 3.06
CA PHE A 390 39.88 -37.64 4.18
C PHE A 390 41.34 -37.49 3.70
N HIS A 391 42.09 -36.56 4.29
CA HIS A 391 43.55 -36.55 4.17
C HIS A 391 44.17 -37.66 5.03
N GLY A 392 44.90 -38.58 4.40
CA GLY A 392 45.82 -39.50 5.08
C GLY A 392 47.15 -38.84 5.44
N PRO A 393 47.95 -39.44 6.34
CA PRO A 393 49.24 -38.89 6.77
C PRO A 393 50.32 -38.95 5.67
N PRO A 394 51.33 -38.07 5.70
CA PRO A 394 52.29 -37.92 4.61
C PRO A 394 53.32 -39.06 4.58
N THR A 395 53.50 -39.67 3.40
CA THR A 395 54.63 -40.55 3.09
C THR A 395 55.78 -39.76 2.49
N ILE A 396 56.97 -39.94 3.07
CA ILE A 396 58.24 -39.42 2.52
C ILE A 396 58.67 -40.36 1.39
N ALA A 397 59.03 -39.80 0.24
CA ALA A 397 59.67 -40.53 -0.85
C ALA A 397 61.06 -39.91 -1.16
N THR A 398 62.05 -40.79 -1.25
CA THR A 398 63.37 -40.56 -1.87
C THR A 398 63.29 -40.87 -3.36
#